data_AF-A0A939PG70-F1
#
_entry.id   AF-A0A939PG70-F1
#
_cell.length_a   1.000
_cell.length_b   1.000
_cell.length_c   1.000
_cell.angle_alpha   90.00
_cell.angle_beta   90.00
_cell.angle_gamma   90.00
#
_symmetry.space_group_name_H-M   'P 1'
#
loop_
_entity.id
_entity.type
_entity.pdbx_description
1 polymer ?
#
loop_
_entity_poly.entity_id
_entity_poly.type
_entity_poly.pdbx_seq_one_letter_code
_entity_poly.pdbx_strand_id
1 'polypeptide(L)' 'MRLVADDVIGLQIPSCGHFPAEEAPDALLAALGSFLTPYRDAAGPHLQR' A
#
# COMPACT_ATOMS: atom_id res chain seq x y z
N MET A 1 17.69 5.59 -17.39
CA MET A 1 16.64 5.55 -16.35
C MET A 1 17.33 5.51 -15.00
N ARG A 2 17.03 6.42 -14.07
CA ARG A 2 17.66 6.46 -12.75
C ARG A 2 16.75 5.78 -11.74
N LEU A 3 17.31 4.91 -10.89
CA LEU A 3 16.58 4.35 -9.75
C LEU A 3 16.36 5.44 -8.70
N VAL A 4 15.13 5.58 -8.24
CA VAL A 4 14.72 6.60 -7.24
C VAL A 4 14.49 6.02 -5.85
N ALA A 5 14.51 4.70 -5.72
CA ALA A 5 14.36 3.97 -4.47
C ALA A 5 15.13 2.64 -4.55
N ASP A 6 15.66 2.21 -3.41
CA ASP A 6 16.44 0.97 -3.27
C ASP A 6 15.56 -0.26 -3.01
N ASP A 7 14.36 -0.05 -2.46
CA ASP A 7 13.38 -1.09 -2.14
C ASP A 7 11.99 -0.67 -2.63
N VAL A 8 11.43 -1.42 -3.58
CA VAL A 8 10.16 -1.11 -4.25
C VAL A 8 9.36 -2.40 -4.39
N ILE A 9 8.12 -2.36 -3.90
CA ILE A 9 7.14 -3.43 -4.08
C ILE A 9 6.08 -2.95 -5.06
N GLY A 10 5.89 -3.69 -6.15
CA GLY A 10 4.83 -3.48 -7.13
C GLY A 10 3.72 -4.53 -7.00
N LEU A 11 2.48 -4.13 -7.28
CA LEU A 11 1.30 -4.99 -7.35
C LEU A 11 0.41 -4.52 -8.50
N GLN A 12 -0.23 -5.46 -9.19
CA GLN A 12 -1.29 -5.18 -10.16
C GLN A 12 -2.66 -5.60 -9.59
N ILE A 13 -3.63 -4.70 -9.64
CA ILE A 13 -5.04 -5.01 -9.36
C ILE A 13 -5.71 -5.41 -10.69
N PRO A 14 -6.17 -6.68 -10.84
CA PRO A 14 -6.81 -7.11 -12.07
C PRO A 14 -8.08 -6.30 -12.36
N SER A 15 -8.34 -6.04 -13.65
CA SER A 15 -9.54 -5.35 -14.12
C SER A 15 -9.77 -3.96 -13.51
N CYS A 16 -8.70 -3.30 -13.06
CA CYS A 16 -8.75 -1.95 -12.50
C CYS A 16 -7.95 -0.99 -13.39
N GLY A 17 -8.56 0.15 -13.72
CA GLY A 17 -7.99 1.19 -14.54
C GLY A 17 -7.17 2.20 -13.74
N HIS A 18 -7.46 3.48 -13.96
CA HIS A 18 -6.65 4.58 -13.41
C HIS A 18 -7.03 4.93 -11.97
N PHE A 19 -8.23 4.53 -11.52
CA PHE A 19 -8.83 5.00 -10.28
C PHE A 19 -9.02 3.84 -9.28
N PRO A 20 -7.94 3.24 -8.74
CA PRO A 20 -8.06 2.07 -7.88
C PRO A 20 -8.81 2.30 -6.57
N ALA A 21 -8.87 3.54 -6.08
CA ALA A 21 -9.64 3.86 -4.88
C ALA A 21 -11.15 3.82 -5.14
N GLU A 22 -11.58 4.14 -6.36
CA GLU A 22 -12.97 4.16 -6.77
C GLU A 22 -13.41 2.85 -7.44
N GLU A 23 -12.56 2.25 -8.27
CA GLU A 23 -12.87 1.05 -9.06
C GLU A 23 -12.72 -0.24 -8.27
N ALA A 24 -11.79 -0.29 -7.30
CA ALA A 24 -11.48 -1.49 -6.52
C ALA A 24 -11.06 -1.17 -5.06
N PRO A 25 -11.91 -0.45 -4.29
CA PRO A 25 -11.56 0.05 -2.96
C PRO A 25 -11.07 -1.05 -2.00
N ASP A 26 -11.76 -2.19 -1.96
CA ASP A 26 -11.43 -3.29 -1.05
C ASP A 26 -10.06 -3.92 -1.39
N ALA A 27 -9.78 -4.11 -2.68
CA ALA A 27 -8.50 -4.66 -3.13
C ALA A 27 -7.35 -3.69 -2.85
N LEU A 28 -7.56 -2.39 -3.07
CA LEU A 28 -6.58 -1.35 -2.75
C LEU A 28 -6.30 -1.29 -1.24
N LEU A 29 -7.35 -1.25 -0.41
CA LEU A 29 -7.19 -1.18 1.05
C LEU A 29 -6.53 -2.44 1.62
N ALA A 30 -6.85 -3.62 1.10
CA ALA A 30 -6.18 -4.86 1.48
C ALA A 30 -4.67 -4.79 1.16
N ALA A 31 -4.32 -4.36 -0.06
CA ALA A 31 -2.93 -4.24 -0.48
C ALA A 31 -2.14 -3.21 0.35
N LEU A 32 -2.70 -2.01 0.56
CA LEU A 32 -2.09 -0.99 1.41
C LEU A 32 -1.96 -1.45 2.85
N GLY A 33 -2.98 -2.14 3.38
CA GLY A 33 -2.96 -2.70 4.72
C GLY A 33 -1.82 -3.68 4.91
N SER A 34 -1.64 -4.63 3.99
CA SER A 34 -0.52 -5.58 4.00
C SER A 34 0.83 -4.87 3.88
N PHE A 35 0.96 -3.92 2.96
CA PHE A 35 2.20 -3.15 2.77
C PHE A 35 2.59 -2.35 4.02
N LEU A 36 1.62 -1.71 4.67
CA LEU A 36 1.88 -0.82 5.82
C LEU A 36 2.03 -1.56 7.16
N THR A 37 1.58 -2.82 7.24
CA THR A 37 1.57 -3.60 8.49
C THR A 37 2.93 -3.67 9.19
N PRO A 38 4.03 -4.02 8.52
CA PRO A 38 5.34 -4.08 9.18
C PRO A 38 5.78 -2.74 9.79
N TYR A 39 5.45 -1.62 9.14
CA TYR A 39 5.80 -0.28 9.62
C TYR A 39 4.93 0.16 10.79
N ARG A 40 3.63 -0.17 10.76
CA ARG A 40 2.72 0.08 11.89
C ARG A 40 3.17 -0.69 13.12
N ASP A 41 3.54 -1.96 12.96
CA ASP A 41 3.95 -2.82 14.07
C ASP A 41 5.31 -2.38 14.63
N ALA A 42 6.21 -1.89 13.76
CA ALA A 42 7.48 -1.29 14.17
C ALA A 42 7.34 0.09 14.84
N ALA A 43 6.28 0.85 14.54
CA ALA A 43 6.07 2.20 15.08
C ALA A 43 5.63 2.23 16.56
N GLY A 44 5.23 1.11 17.15
CA GLY A 44 4.75 1.06 18.54
C GLY A 44 3.50 1.92 18.81
N PRO A 45 3.00 2.01 20.06
CA PRO A 45 1.68 2.56 20.40
C PRO A 45 1.54 4.10 20.29
N HIS A 46 2.35 4.78 19.47
CA HIS A 46 2.36 6.25 19.41
C HIS A 46 1.13 6.89 18.71
N LEU A 47 0.22 6.09 18.14
CA LEU A 47 -1.01 6.54 17.48
C LEU A 47 -2.27 6.09 18.25
N GLN A 48 -2.30 6.37 19.55
CA GLN A 48 -3.54 6.46 20.33
C GLN A 48 -3.58 7.84 20.99
N ARG A 49 -4.10 8.82 20.26
CA ARG A 49 -4.61 10.07 20.82
C ARG A 49 -5.96 10.36 20.20
#